data_AF-A0A430JVW3-F1
#
_entry.id   AF-A0A430JVW3-F1
#
_cell.length_a   1.000
_cell.length_b   1.000
_cell.length_c   1.000
_cell.angle_alpha   90.00
_cell.angle_beta   90.00
_cell.angle_gamma   90.00
#
_symmetry.space_group_name_H-M   'P 1'
#
loop_
_entity.id
_entity.type
_entity.pdbx_description
1 polymer ?
#
loop_
_entity_poly.entity_id
_entity_poly.type
_entity_poly.pdbx_seq_one_letter_code
_entity_poly.pdbx_strand_id
1 'polypeptide(L)'
;MVLLAVALGISGPQGAFCALVGAARILSGFTWHVLALRRALRSKFASAGAVTLRCHFAGATQFVFGALLGLIMTIDVIERQWAVAWWPVLYSHHDGMAIAHAAAMAIGFVGMTVLGTLVTFGPTVARTRMAPGGIHQAVRLMPWLVGAIVVAALAAVLGFPRVTGLGVLLWVVMGAGEFSFWSYRPGGVPCLPWATAGSWVRGSAGWSSRRCCGAGNSLMQIAQQLRETWRVAHTRFSWRRAPCN
;
A
#
# COMPACT_ATOMS: atom_id res chain seq x y z
N MET A 1 22.93 12.94 -24.25
CA MET A 1 22.36 14.27 -24.52
C MET A 1 20.87 14.33 -24.15
N VAL A 2 19.98 13.53 -24.78
CA VAL A 2 18.53 13.53 -24.48
C VAL A 2 18.20 13.20 -23.01
N LEU A 3 18.81 12.16 -22.42
CA LEU A 3 18.57 11.81 -21.01
C LEU A 3 19.04 12.88 -20.01
N LEU A 4 20.10 13.63 -20.36
CA LEU A 4 20.60 14.74 -19.54
C LEU A 4 19.71 15.97 -19.66
N ALA A 5 19.22 16.29 -20.87
CA ALA A 5 18.28 17.38 -21.09
C ALA A 5 16.90 17.09 -20.46
N VAL A 6 16.44 15.84 -20.52
CA VAL A 6 15.24 15.38 -19.81
C VAL A 6 15.46 15.43 -18.30
N ALA A 7 16.59 14.93 -17.79
CA ALA A 7 16.91 15.02 -16.36
C ALA A 7 17.02 16.47 -15.86
N LEU A 8 17.63 17.38 -16.64
CA LEU A 8 17.71 18.82 -16.34
C LEU A 8 16.34 19.50 -16.44
N GLY A 9 15.51 19.12 -17.40
CA GLY A 9 14.14 19.62 -17.54
C GLY A 9 13.21 19.17 -16.39
N ILE A 10 13.43 17.98 -15.84
CA ILE A 10 12.68 17.45 -14.69
C ILE A 10 13.20 18.01 -13.36
N SER A 11 14.49 18.31 -13.25
CA SER A 11 15.13 18.78 -12.00
C SER A 11 15.20 20.30 -11.86
N GLY A 12 14.97 21.05 -12.95
CA GLY A 12 14.89 22.51 -12.91
C GLY A 12 13.58 23.04 -12.26
N PRO A 13 13.49 24.35 -12.01
CA PRO A 13 12.30 24.98 -11.43
C PRO A 13 11.02 24.73 -12.25
N GLN A 14 11.16 24.51 -13.56
CA GLN A 14 10.06 24.13 -14.46
C GLN A 14 9.53 22.72 -14.15
N GLY A 15 10.41 21.75 -13.89
CA GLY A 15 10.04 20.39 -13.52
C GLY A 15 9.38 20.35 -12.13
N ALA A 16 9.90 21.12 -11.18
CA ALA A 16 9.29 21.35 -9.87
C ALA A 16 7.87 21.93 -9.98
N PHE A 17 7.69 22.97 -10.79
CA PHE A 17 6.38 23.57 -11.06
C PHE A 17 5.40 22.57 -11.68
N CYS A 18 5.83 21.83 -12.72
CA CYS A 18 5.02 20.81 -13.35
C CYS A 18 4.64 19.68 -12.37
N ALA A 19 5.55 19.26 -11.49
CA ALA A 19 5.30 18.25 -10.47
C ALA A 19 4.24 18.73 -9.45
N LEU A 20 4.35 19.96 -8.95
CA LEU A 20 3.37 20.55 -8.03
C LEU A 20 1.98 20.68 -8.67
N VAL A 21 1.91 21.23 -9.88
CA VAL A 21 0.64 21.40 -10.61
C VAL A 21 0.02 20.05 -10.94
N GLY A 22 0.84 19.08 -11.39
CA GLY A 22 0.39 17.71 -11.67
C GLY A 22 -0.15 17.01 -10.44
N ALA A 23 0.59 17.04 -9.33
CA ALA A 23 0.18 16.47 -8.06
C ALA A 23 -1.12 17.13 -7.54
N ALA A 24 -1.23 18.46 -7.60
CA ALA A 24 -2.42 19.20 -7.19
C ALA A 24 -3.66 18.82 -8.02
N ARG A 25 -3.52 18.71 -9.34
CA ARG A 25 -4.62 18.28 -10.23
C ARG A 25 -5.07 16.85 -9.90
N ILE A 26 -4.14 15.92 -9.79
CA ILE A 26 -4.44 14.52 -9.44
C ILE A 26 -5.17 14.46 -8.09
N LEU A 27 -4.66 15.17 -7.08
CA LEU A 27 -5.24 15.21 -5.76
C LEU A 27 -6.66 15.80 -5.77
N SER A 28 -6.89 16.88 -6.51
CA SER A 28 -8.22 17.48 -6.65
C SER A 28 -9.22 16.53 -7.33
N GLY A 29 -8.80 15.84 -8.40
CA GLY A 29 -9.64 14.90 -9.14
C GLY A 29 -10.05 13.70 -8.28
N PHE A 30 -9.10 13.11 -7.56
CA PHE A 30 -9.40 12.01 -6.65
C PHE A 30 -10.19 12.45 -5.41
N THR A 31 -9.94 13.65 -4.88
CA THR A 31 -10.75 14.19 -3.78
C THR A 31 -12.20 14.41 -4.23
N TRP A 32 -12.41 14.98 -5.43
CA TRP A 32 -13.73 15.09 -6.03
C TRP A 32 -14.39 13.72 -6.21
N HIS A 33 -13.63 12.74 -6.71
CA HIS A 33 -14.10 11.37 -6.89
C HIS A 33 -14.52 10.73 -5.56
N VAL A 34 -13.72 10.85 -4.49
CA VAL A 34 -14.04 10.38 -3.14
C VAL A 34 -15.33 11.02 -2.62
N LEU A 35 -15.51 12.34 -2.84
CA LEU A 35 -16.73 13.04 -2.46
C LEU A 35 -17.96 12.54 -3.25
N ALA A 36 -17.80 12.29 -4.55
CA ALA A 36 -18.86 11.72 -5.39
C ALA A 36 -19.26 10.30 -4.91
N LEU A 37 -18.28 9.45 -4.62
CA LEU A 37 -18.51 8.12 -4.05
C LEU A 37 -19.20 8.19 -2.68
N ARG A 38 -18.79 9.12 -1.81
CA ARG A 38 -19.42 9.33 -0.50
C ARG A 38 -20.89 9.74 -0.63
N ARG A 39 -21.23 10.56 -1.63
CA ARG A 39 -22.63 10.91 -1.94
C ARG A 39 -23.40 9.70 -2.45
N ALA A 40 -22.82 8.92 -3.36
CA ALA A 40 -23.43 7.69 -3.89
C ALA A 40 -23.65 6.62 -2.80
N LEU A 41 -22.74 6.49 -1.83
CA LEU A 41 -22.88 5.59 -0.69
C LEU A 41 -24.05 5.97 0.24
N ARG A 42 -24.50 7.23 0.22
CA ARG A 42 -25.65 7.70 1.01
C ARG A 42 -27.00 7.46 0.33
N SER A 43 -27.02 7.20 -0.99
CA SER A 43 -28.24 6.80 -1.70
C SER A 43 -28.55 5.31 -1.51
N LYS A 44 -29.85 4.95 -1.54
CA LYS A 44 -30.34 3.58 -1.30
C LYS A 44 -29.94 2.61 -2.43
N PHE A 45 -28.70 2.12 -2.45
CA PHE A 45 -28.28 1.06 -3.37
C PHE A 45 -28.39 -0.33 -2.72
N ALA A 46 -28.94 -1.29 -3.47
CA ALA A 46 -29.06 -2.69 -3.08
C ALA A 46 -27.70 -3.41 -2.93
N SER A 47 -27.70 -4.50 -2.16
CA SER A 47 -26.60 -5.02 -1.34
C SER A 47 -25.27 -5.40 -2.02
N ALA A 48 -25.25 -5.81 -3.29
CA ALA A 48 -24.01 -6.25 -3.95
C ALA A 48 -23.15 -5.09 -4.49
N GLY A 49 -23.77 -4.12 -5.18
CA GLY A 49 -23.06 -2.93 -5.68
C GLY A 49 -22.51 -2.04 -4.55
N ALA A 50 -23.14 -2.08 -3.38
CA ALA A 50 -22.69 -1.34 -2.20
C ALA A 50 -21.31 -1.78 -1.69
N VAL A 51 -20.94 -3.06 -1.83
CA VAL A 51 -19.63 -3.56 -1.34
C VAL A 51 -18.51 -3.14 -2.27
N THR A 52 -18.68 -3.30 -3.58
CA THR A 52 -17.72 -2.81 -4.57
C THR A 52 -17.50 -1.30 -4.41
N LEU A 53 -18.57 -0.53 -4.21
CA LEU A 53 -18.50 0.92 -4.00
C LEU A 53 -17.73 1.28 -2.72
N ARG A 54 -17.93 0.52 -1.64
CA ARG A 54 -17.19 0.68 -0.36
C ARG A 54 -15.70 0.40 -0.51
N CYS A 55 -15.31 -0.66 -1.22
CA CYS A 55 -13.90 -0.97 -1.49
C CYS A 55 -13.24 0.11 -2.35
N HIS A 56 -13.93 0.61 -3.39
CA HIS A 56 -13.43 1.71 -4.22
C HIS A 56 -13.29 3.01 -3.44
N PHE A 57 -14.27 3.32 -2.58
CA PHE A 57 -14.18 4.47 -1.68
C PHE A 57 -12.98 4.36 -0.74
N ALA A 58 -12.79 3.20 -0.10
CA ALA A 58 -11.65 2.94 0.77
C ALA A 58 -10.30 3.05 0.04
N GLY A 59 -10.19 2.47 -1.16
CA GLY A 59 -9.01 2.60 -2.00
C GLY A 59 -8.73 4.06 -2.39
N ALA A 60 -9.77 4.79 -2.82
CA ALA A 60 -9.64 6.19 -3.21
C ALA A 60 -9.26 7.10 -2.03
N THR A 61 -9.76 6.85 -0.81
CA THR A 61 -9.29 7.59 0.38
C THR A 61 -7.82 7.35 0.68
N GLN A 62 -7.35 6.11 0.49
CA GLN A 62 -5.95 5.76 0.72
C GLN A 62 -5.02 6.32 -0.35
N PHE A 63 -5.52 6.45 -1.58
CA PHE A 63 -4.84 7.18 -2.65
C PHE A 63 -4.67 8.66 -2.29
N VAL A 64 -5.73 9.34 -1.85
CA VAL A 64 -5.66 10.76 -1.45
C VAL A 64 -4.65 10.93 -0.31
N PHE A 65 -4.68 10.05 0.69
CA PHE A 65 -3.72 10.05 1.78
C PHE A 65 -2.27 9.86 1.29
N GLY A 66 -1.99 8.86 0.44
CA GLY A 66 -0.67 8.64 -0.14
C GLY A 66 -0.21 9.81 -1.02
N ALA A 67 -1.10 10.37 -1.85
CA ALA A 67 -0.81 11.50 -2.72
C ALA A 67 -0.46 12.77 -1.94
N LEU A 68 -1.12 13.01 -0.80
CA LEU A 68 -0.74 14.10 0.13
C LEU A 68 0.68 13.93 0.64
N LEU A 69 1.06 12.73 1.09
CA LEU A 69 2.44 12.45 1.52
C LEU A 69 3.45 12.71 0.40
N GLY A 70 3.12 12.32 -0.84
CA GLY A 70 3.96 12.56 -2.01
C GLY A 70 4.08 14.05 -2.37
N LEU A 71 2.99 14.81 -2.22
CA LEU A 71 3.00 16.26 -2.41
C LEU A 71 3.87 16.95 -1.36
N ILE A 72 3.77 16.55 -0.09
CA ILE A 72 4.63 17.07 0.99
C ILE A 72 6.10 16.78 0.67
N MET A 73 6.44 15.54 0.28
CA MET A 73 7.80 15.19 -0.14
C MET A 73 8.29 16.03 -1.33
N THR A 74 7.39 16.40 -2.25
CA THR A 74 7.72 17.27 -3.37
C THR A 74 8.04 18.68 -2.90
N ILE A 75 7.24 19.24 -1.98
CA ILE A 75 7.49 20.56 -1.38
C ILE A 75 8.82 20.57 -0.62
N ASP A 76 9.13 19.50 0.12
CA ASP A 76 10.38 19.36 0.87
C ASP A 76 11.63 19.44 0.00
N VAL A 77 11.55 18.96 -1.24
CA VAL A 77 12.62 19.00 -2.24
C VAL A 77 12.75 20.37 -2.88
N ILE A 78 11.62 21.04 -3.14
CA ILE A 78 11.59 22.33 -3.86
C ILE A 78 11.97 23.49 -2.94
N GLU A 79 11.43 23.51 -1.72
CA GLU A 79 11.58 24.64 -0.81
C GLU A 79 11.92 24.17 0.61
N ARG A 80 13.21 23.90 0.83
CA ARG A 80 13.72 23.35 2.10
C ARG A 80 13.45 24.27 3.29
N GLN A 81 13.60 25.58 3.12
CA GLN A 81 13.48 26.52 4.25
C GLN A 81 12.05 26.51 4.80
N TRP A 82 11.08 26.45 3.90
CA TRP A 82 9.67 26.40 4.25
C TRP A 82 9.29 25.06 4.89
N ALA A 83 9.80 23.94 4.38
CA ALA A 83 9.57 22.61 4.95
C ALA A 83 10.05 22.48 6.41
N VAL A 84 11.25 22.98 6.71
CA VAL A 84 11.81 22.95 8.07
C VAL A 84 11.02 23.86 9.03
N ALA A 85 10.48 24.97 8.54
CA ALA A 85 9.70 25.90 9.34
C ALA A 85 8.29 25.36 9.68
N TRP A 86 7.62 24.73 8.72
CA TRP A 86 6.22 24.33 8.88
C TRP A 86 6.03 22.90 9.40
N TRP A 87 6.93 21.96 9.11
CA TRP A 87 6.82 20.56 9.56
C TRP A 87 8.20 19.91 9.83
N PRO A 88 8.94 20.40 10.83
CA PRO A 88 10.29 19.92 11.14
C PRO A 88 10.35 18.41 11.45
N VAL A 89 9.30 17.87 12.07
CA VAL A 89 9.20 16.44 12.41
C VAL A 89 9.12 15.58 11.15
N LEU A 90 8.29 15.94 10.16
CA LEU A 90 8.18 15.19 8.89
C LEU A 90 9.48 15.29 8.09
N TYR A 91 10.09 16.49 8.07
CA TYR A 91 11.36 16.71 7.39
C TYR A 91 12.49 15.83 7.97
N SER A 92 12.53 15.66 9.29
CA SER A 92 13.54 14.78 9.92
C SER A 92 13.37 13.28 9.58
N HIS A 93 12.17 12.85 9.14
CA HIS A 93 11.83 11.46 8.86
C HIS A 93 11.49 11.22 7.38
N HIS A 94 12.28 11.77 6.46
CA HIS A 94 12.06 11.60 5.01
C HIS A 94 11.98 10.14 4.55
N ASP A 95 12.84 9.25 5.08
CA ASP A 95 12.79 7.82 4.74
C ASP A 95 11.48 7.18 5.21
N GLY A 96 10.99 7.60 6.38
CA GLY A 96 9.69 7.21 6.92
C GLY A 96 8.52 7.68 6.08
N MET A 97 8.57 8.92 5.57
CA MET A 97 7.60 9.49 4.63
C MET A 97 7.56 8.70 3.31
N ALA A 98 8.71 8.31 2.77
CA ALA A 98 8.78 7.50 1.55
C ALA A 98 8.15 6.11 1.76
N ILE A 99 8.43 5.47 2.90
CA ILE A 99 7.81 4.18 3.27
C ILE A 99 6.30 4.33 3.47
N ALA A 100 5.85 5.39 4.16
CA ALA A 100 4.45 5.68 4.38
C ALA A 100 3.71 5.91 3.06
N HIS A 101 4.28 6.70 2.15
CA HIS A 101 3.76 6.95 0.82
C HIS A 101 3.63 5.65 0.01
N ALA A 102 4.70 4.86 -0.04
CA ALA A 102 4.72 3.59 -0.76
C ALA A 102 3.69 2.59 -0.19
N ALA A 103 3.59 2.48 1.14
CA ALA A 103 2.62 1.61 1.80
C ALA A 103 1.18 2.05 1.50
N ALA A 104 0.88 3.35 1.56
CA ALA A 104 -0.43 3.89 1.23
C ALA A 104 -0.80 3.68 -0.24
N MET A 105 0.15 3.86 -1.17
CA MET A 105 -0.12 3.72 -2.61
C MET A 105 -0.19 2.26 -3.07
N ALA A 106 0.80 1.44 -2.71
CA ALA A 106 0.90 0.07 -3.21
C ALA A 106 0.01 -0.90 -2.41
N ILE A 107 0.12 -0.90 -1.09
CA ILE A 107 -0.64 -1.85 -0.26
C ILE A 107 -2.05 -1.31 -0.02
N GLY A 108 -2.15 -0.02 0.28
CA GLY A 108 -3.42 0.65 0.53
C GLY A 108 -4.30 0.77 -0.73
N PHE A 109 -3.93 1.67 -1.64
CA PHE A 109 -4.73 1.93 -2.84
C PHE A 109 -4.79 0.73 -3.79
N VAL A 110 -3.64 0.26 -4.29
CA VAL A 110 -3.62 -0.86 -5.25
C VAL A 110 -4.15 -2.13 -4.59
N GLY A 111 -3.72 -2.47 -3.37
CA GLY A 111 -4.22 -3.64 -2.65
C GLY A 111 -5.73 -3.63 -2.43
N MET A 112 -6.34 -2.50 -2.06
CA MET A 112 -7.81 -2.40 -1.91
C MET A 112 -8.56 -2.52 -3.24
N THR A 113 -8.01 -2.00 -4.34
CA THR A 113 -8.64 -2.15 -5.66
C THR A 113 -8.56 -3.60 -6.17
N VAL A 114 -7.43 -4.28 -5.95
CA VAL A 114 -7.28 -5.71 -6.24
C VAL A 114 -8.24 -6.53 -5.39
N LEU A 115 -8.33 -6.25 -4.07
CA LEU A 115 -9.27 -6.94 -3.19
C LEU A 115 -10.73 -6.70 -3.60
N GLY A 116 -11.09 -5.47 -3.96
CA GLY A 116 -12.42 -5.14 -4.50
C GLY A 116 -12.75 -5.89 -5.79
N THR A 117 -11.75 -6.06 -6.66
CA THR A 117 -11.86 -6.88 -7.89
C THR A 117 -12.07 -8.34 -7.55
N LEU A 118 -11.29 -8.88 -6.61
CA LEU A 118 -11.38 -10.26 -6.14
C LEU A 118 -12.73 -10.57 -5.48
N VAL A 119 -13.26 -9.66 -4.65
CA VAL A 119 -14.59 -9.81 -4.01
C VAL A 119 -15.71 -9.81 -5.05
N THR A 120 -15.57 -9.02 -6.12
CA THR A 120 -16.63 -8.88 -7.15
C THR A 120 -16.55 -9.99 -8.21
N PHE A 121 -15.35 -10.33 -8.69
CA PHE A 121 -15.13 -11.27 -9.79
C PHE A 121 -14.63 -12.65 -9.38
N GLY A 122 -14.14 -12.83 -8.15
CA GLY A 122 -13.77 -14.14 -7.60
C GLY A 122 -14.84 -15.20 -7.82
N PRO A 123 -16.14 -14.95 -7.48
CA PRO A 123 -17.30 -15.80 -7.82
C PRO A 123 -17.29 -16.32 -9.24
N THR A 124 -17.10 -15.41 -10.17
CA THR A 124 -17.23 -15.64 -11.59
C THR A 124 -16.04 -16.40 -12.15
N VAL A 125 -14.81 -16.00 -11.77
CA VAL A 125 -13.56 -16.61 -12.25
C VAL A 125 -13.36 -18.01 -11.68
N ALA A 126 -13.61 -18.20 -10.39
CA ALA A 126 -13.46 -19.51 -9.75
C ALA A 126 -14.60 -20.47 -10.08
N ARG A 127 -15.70 -19.98 -10.70
CA ARG A 127 -16.95 -20.73 -10.93
C ARG A 127 -17.49 -21.38 -9.65
N THR A 128 -17.24 -20.78 -8.49
CA THR A 128 -17.71 -21.26 -7.18
C THR A 128 -18.83 -20.37 -6.65
N ARG A 129 -19.72 -20.96 -5.84
CA ARG A 129 -20.75 -20.19 -5.14
C ARG A 129 -20.13 -19.51 -3.93
N MET A 130 -20.38 -18.21 -3.79
CA MET A 130 -20.00 -17.43 -2.62
C MET A 130 -20.70 -17.96 -1.36
N ALA A 131 -19.94 -18.23 -0.30
CA ALA A 131 -20.49 -18.72 0.96
C ALA A 131 -21.50 -17.71 1.57
N PRO A 132 -22.58 -18.18 2.22
CA PRO A 132 -23.52 -17.31 2.93
C PRO A 132 -22.75 -16.46 3.96
N GLY A 133 -22.73 -15.15 3.78
CA GLY A 133 -22.05 -14.21 4.69
C GLY A 133 -20.68 -13.69 4.26
N GLY A 134 -20.10 -14.17 3.16
CA GLY A 134 -18.78 -13.69 2.68
C GLY A 134 -18.74 -12.17 2.39
N ILE A 135 -19.82 -11.65 1.80
CA ILE A 135 -20.00 -10.21 1.55
C ILE A 135 -20.02 -9.41 2.87
N HIS A 136 -20.69 -9.92 3.90
CA HIS A 136 -20.80 -9.25 5.19
C HIS A 136 -19.46 -9.23 5.93
N GLN A 137 -18.67 -10.30 5.81
CA GLN A 137 -17.34 -10.38 6.40
C GLN A 137 -16.35 -9.43 5.72
N ALA A 138 -16.35 -9.37 4.38
CA ALA A 138 -15.52 -8.42 3.63
C ALA A 138 -15.80 -6.96 4.03
N VAL A 139 -17.08 -6.60 4.17
CA VAL A 139 -17.47 -5.26 4.64
C VAL A 139 -17.00 -4.99 6.07
N ARG A 140 -17.07 -5.98 6.96
CA ARG A 140 -16.69 -5.85 8.37
C ARG A 140 -15.18 -5.67 8.55
N LEU A 141 -14.38 -6.29 7.69
CA LEU A 141 -12.93 -6.27 7.77
C LEU A 141 -12.30 -5.08 7.04
N MET A 142 -13.03 -4.48 6.09
CA MET A 142 -12.63 -3.26 5.38
C MET A 142 -12.08 -2.12 6.27
N PRO A 143 -12.73 -1.69 7.37
CA PRO A 143 -12.18 -0.65 8.24
C PRO A 143 -10.87 -1.06 8.92
N TRP A 144 -10.69 -2.36 9.20
CA TRP A 144 -9.45 -2.88 9.76
C TRP A 144 -8.31 -2.85 8.75
N LEU A 145 -8.58 -3.18 7.49
CA LEU A 145 -7.61 -3.09 6.40
C LEU A 145 -7.15 -1.64 6.18
N VAL A 146 -8.10 -0.69 6.12
CA VAL A 146 -7.77 0.74 6.00
C VAL A 146 -6.98 1.21 7.23
N GLY A 147 -7.46 0.90 8.43
CA GLY A 147 -6.81 1.25 9.68
C GLY A 147 -5.38 0.72 9.80
N ALA A 148 -5.14 -0.53 9.39
CA ALA A 148 -3.81 -1.14 9.43
C ALA A 148 -2.77 -0.36 8.60
N ILE A 149 -3.14 0.12 7.41
CA ILE A 149 -2.22 0.91 6.57
C ILE A 149 -2.05 2.34 7.10
N VAL A 150 -3.11 2.97 7.61
CA VAL A 150 -3.01 4.29 8.25
C VAL A 150 -2.07 4.21 9.46
N VAL A 151 -2.22 3.20 10.32
CA VAL A 151 -1.33 2.97 11.46
C VAL A 151 0.10 2.67 11.01
N ALA A 152 0.28 1.82 9.99
CA ALA A 152 1.61 1.52 9.46
C ALA A 152 2.32 2.76 8.90
N ALA A 153 1.58 3.62 8.19
CA ALA A 153 2.08 4.87 7.63
C ALA A 153 2.44 5.87 8.73
N LEU A 154 1.57 6.07 9.72
CA LEU A 154 1.87 6.93 10.88
C LEU A 154 3.09 6.43 11.66
N ALA A 155 3.18 5.12 11.89
CA ALA A 155 4.35 4.51 12.52
C ALA A 155 5.63 4.73 11.70
N ALA A 156 5.56 4.72 10.37
CA ALA A 156 6.71 4.98 9.51
C ALA A 156 7.17 6.44 9.62
N VAL A 157 6.23 7.38 9.59
CA VAL A 157 6.50 8.82 9.77
C VAL A 157 7.09 9.12 11.14
N LEU A 158 6.65 8.40 12.18
CA LEU A 158 7.14 8.56 13.56
C LEU A 158 8.44 7.80 13.86
N GLY A 159 9.04 7.10 12.88
CA GLY A 159 10.31 6.39 13.07
C GLY A 159 10.20 5.04 13.80
N PHE A 160 9.04 4.39 13.76
CA PHE A 160 8.80 3.06 14.34
C PHE A 160 8.71 1.96 13.25
N PRO A 161 9.84 1.57 12.61
CA PRO A 161 9.82 0.65 11.46
C PRO A 161 9.28 -0.74 11.79
N ARG A 162 9.43 -1.21 13.05
CA ARG A 162 8.86 -2.48 13.50
C ARG A 162 7.33 -2.46 13.47
N VAL A 163 6.72 -1.36 13.91
CA VAL A 163 5.27 -1.19 13.93
C VAL A 163 4.74 -1.04 12.50
N THR A 164 5.48 -0.34 11.64
CA THR A 164 5.18 -0.28 10.20
C THR A 164 5.14 -1.68 9.57
N GLY A 165 6.17 -2.50 9.80
CA GLY A 165 6.21 -3.87 9.31
C GLY A 165 5.06 -4.74 9.82
N LEU A 166 4.72 -4.62 11.10
CA LEU A 166 3.58 -5.32 11.70
C LEU A 166 2.24 -4.88 11.10
N GLY A 167 2.04 -3.58 10.84
CA GLY A 167 0.81 -3.08 10.22
C GLY A 167 0.64 -3.60 8.79
N VAL A 168 1.72 -3.65 8.00
CA VAL A 168 1.70 -4.26 6.66
C VAL A 168 1.43 -5.76 6.74
N LEU A 169 2.06 -6.47 7.69
CA LEU A 169 1.84 -7.90 7.89
C LEU A 169 0.38 -8.19 8.27
N LEU A 170 -0.19 -7.40 9.18
CA LEU A 170 -1.58 -7.50 9.58
C LEU A 170 -2.50 -7.32 8.37
N TRP A 171 -2.23 -6.33 7.52
CA TRP A 171 -3.00 -6.13 6.29
C TRP A 171 -3.01 -7.37 5.40
N VAL A 172 -1.84 -7.98 5.16
CA VAL A 172 -1.70 -9.19 4.32
C VAL A 172 -2.43 -10.38 4.95
N VAL A 173 -2.27 -10.60 6.25
CA VAL A 173 -2.92 -11.71 6.95
C VAL A 173 -4.43 -11.59 6.92
N MET A 174 -4.96 -10.38 7.14
CA MET A 174 -6.41 -10.13 7.11
C MET A 174 -6.98 -10.29 5.70
N GLY A 175 -6.32 -9.74 4.67
CA GLY A 175 -6.74 -9.89 3.27
C GLY A 175 -6.70 -11.35 2.80
N ALA A 176 -5.68 -12.12 3.20
CA ALA A 176 -5.58 -13.55 2.89
C ALA A 176 -6.64 -14.40 3.62
N GLY A 177 -6.99 -14.02 4.86
CA GLY A 177 -8.03 -14.66 5.65
C GLY A 177 -9.41 -14.56 4.99
N GLU A 178 -9.76 -13.40 4.44
CA GLU A 178 -11.00 -13.20 3.67
C GLU A 178 -11.07 -14.10 2.43
N PHE A 179 -9.97 -14.18 1.68
CA PHE A 179 -9.93 -15.00 0.46
C PHE A 179 -10.04 -16.50 0.77
N SER A 180 -9.46 -16.93 1.89
CA SER A 180 -9.55 -18.31 2.38
C SER A 180 -10.99 -18.69 2.75
N PHE A 181 -11.75 -17.77 3.37
CA PHE A 181 -13.16 -17.96 3.67
C PHE A 181 -14.02 -18.11 2.41
N TRP A 182 -13.68 -17.35 1.35
CA TRP A 182 -14.41 -17.34 0.09
C TRP A 182 -14.46 -18.70 -0.62
N SER A 183 -13.55 -19.60 -0.26
CA SER A 183 -13.36 -20.86 -0.98
C SER A 183 -13.74 -22.12 -0.21
N TYR A 184 -14.33 -21.96 0.97
CA TYR A 184 -14.86 -23.10 1.73
C TYR A 184 -16.29 -23.40 1.27
N ARG A 185 -16.44 -24.49 0.51
CA ARG A 185 -17.75 -25.07 0.15
C ARG A 185 -18.21 -25.94 1.33
N PRO A 186 -19.42 -25.77 1.90
CA PRO A 186 -19.99 -26.83 2.73
C PRO A 186 -20.36 -28.00 1.81
N GLY A 187 -19.55 -29.06 1.81
CA GLY A 187 -19.96 -30.37 1.26
C GLY A 187 -19.35 -30.85 -0.07
N GLY A 188 -18.23 -30.33 -0.57
CA GLY A 188 -17.62 -30.97 -1.76
C GLY A 188 -16.30 -30.36 -2.21
N VAL A 189 -15.31 -31.25 -2.37
CA VAL A 189 -13.93 -31.14 -2.90
C VAL A 189 -13.39 -29.72 -3.14
N PRO A 190 -12.29 -29.31 -2.46
CA PRO A 190 -11.69 -27.99 -2.63
C PRO A 190 -11.25 -27.76 -4.08
N CYS A 191 -11.78 -26.72 -4.72
CA CYS A 191 -11.38 -26.33 -6.06
C CYS A 191 -10.06 -25.54 -6.02
N LEU A 192 -8.97 -26.20 -6.44
CA LEU A 192 -7.72 -25.62 -6.95
C LEU A 192 -6.70 -24.99 -5.95
N PRO A 193 -5.41 -24.93 -6.34
CA PRO A 193 -4.24 -25.26 -5.51
C PRO A 193 -3.75 -24.16 -4.57
N TRP A 194 -4.40 -23.01 -4.46
CA TRP A 194 -3.94 -21.91 -3.61
C TRP A 194 -4.27 -22.14 -2.12
N ALA A 195 -5.08 -23.15 -1.78
CA ALA A 195 -5.13 -23.72 -0.42
C ALA A 195 -3.78 -24.31 0.02
N THR A 196 -2.86 -24.56 -0.93
CA THR A 196 -1.46 -24.82 -0.57
C THR A 196 -0.74 -23.60 -0.01
N ALA A 197 -1.19 -22.35 -0.22
CA ALA A 197 -0.62 -21.19 0.47
C ALA A 197 -0.95 -21.22 1.99
N GLY A 198 -2.13 -21.72 2.36
CA GLY A 198 -2.51 -21.96 3.76
C GLY A 198 -1.83 -23.18 4.36
N SER A 199 -1.61 -24.25 3.58
CA SER A 199 -0.79 -25.39 4.01
C SER A 199 0.71 -25.09 3.94
N TRP A 200 1.16 -24.04 3.26
CA TRP A 200 2.53 -23.51 3.34
C TRP A 200 2.79 -22.87 4.70
N VAL A 201 1.82 -22.15 5.28
CA VAL A 201 1.94 -21.54 6.62
C VAL A 201 1.75 -22.57 7.74
N ARG A 202 0.90 -23.59 7.55
CA ARG A 202 0.69 -24.66 8.55
C ARG A 202 1.69 -25.80 8.44
N GLY A 203 2.13 -26.13 7.22
CA GLY A 203 3.15 -27.13 6.91
C GLY A 203 4.56 -26.64 7.18
N SER A 204 4.83 -25.33 7.16
CA SER A 204 6.12 -24.77 7.60
C SER A 204 6.36 -24.94 9.11
N ALA A 205 5.31 -25.09 9.92
CA ALA A 205 5.46 -25.43 11.33
C ALA A 205 5.91 -26.89 11.56
N GLY A 206 5.52 -27.83 10.68
CA GLY A 206 5.96 -29.24 10.73
C GLY A 206 7.22 -29.54 9.90
N TRP A 207 7.53 -28.70 8.92
CA TRP A 207 8.73 -28.76 8.07
C TRP A 207 9.90 -27.91 8.60
N SER A 208 9.65 -27.16 9.69
CA SER A 208 10.65 -26.38 10.43
C SER A 208 11.75 -27.27 11.03
N SER A 209 11.49 -28.55 11.31
CA SER A 209 12.48 -29.43 11.94
C SER A 209 13.56 -29.96 10.99
N ARG A 210 13.35 -29.93 9.66
CA ARG A 210 14.31 -30.51 8.68
C ARG A 210 14.96 -29.52 7.71
N ARG A 211 14.53 -28.25 7.66
CA ARG A 211 15.14 -27.20 6.80
C ARG A 211 15.52 -25.91 7.52
N CYS A 212 15.85 -25.98 8.82
CA CYS A 212 16.50 -24.87 9.52
C CYS A 212 17.80 -24.38 8.86
N CYS A 213 18.39 -25.13 7.93
CA CYS A 213 19.60 -24.70 7.22
C CYS A 213 19.36 -23.98 5.87
N GLY A 214 18.13 -23.92 5.34
CA GLY A 214 17.89 -23.42 3.96
C GLY A 214 16.98 -22.18 3.82
N ALA A 215 15.99 -22.00 4.69
CA ALA A 215 14.99 -20.92 4.57
C ALA A 215 15.47 -19.56 5.11
N GLY A 216 16.56 -19.53 5.86
CA GLY A 216 17.24 -18.29 6.24
C GLY A 216 17.66 -17.49 5.00
N ASN A 217 18.08 -18.17 3.92
CA ASN A 217 18.67 -17.52 2.75
C ASN A 217 17.67 -16.71 1.91
N SER A 218 16.38 -17.06 1.89
CA SER A 218 15.40 -16.38 1.02
C SER A 218 14.87 -15.07 1.60
N LEU A 219 14.62 -15.03 2.91
CA LEU A 219 14.28 -13.79 3.62
C LEU A 219 15.51 -12.89 3.76
N MET A 220 16.70 -13.49 3.92
CA MET A 220 17.96 -12.75 3.88
C MET A 220 18.25 -12.23 2.47
N GLN A 221 17.87 -12.96 1.41
CA GLN A 221 17.94 -12.48 0.01
C GLN A 221 16.95 -11.34 -0.26
N ILE A 222 15.68 -11.42 0.15
CA ILE A 222 14.73 -10.32 -0.04
C ILE A 222 15.16 -9.11 0.81
N ALA A 223 15.62 -9.33 2.04
CA ALA A 223 16.16 -8.28 2.89
C ALA A 223 17.48 -7.72 2.36
N GLN A 224 18.33 -8.52 1.71
CA GLN A 224 19.56 -8.08 1.05
C GLN A 224 19.26 -7.36 -0.25
N GLN A 225 18.29 -7.81 -1.04
CA GLN A 225 17.86 -7.17 -2.27
C GLN A 225 17.20 -5.83 -1.96
N LEU A 226 16.35 -5.76 -0.93
CA LEU A 226 15.85 -4.50 -0.39
C LEU A 226 16.98 -3.64 0.17
N ARG A 227 17.98 -4.22 0.86
CA ARG A 227 19.17 -3.48 1.33
C ARG A 227 20.03 -2.93 0.19
N GLU A 228 20.22 -3.67 -0.89
CA GLU A 228 20.99 -3.28 -2.05
C GLU A 228 20.25 -2.21 -2.85
N THR A 229 18.95 -2.38 -3.05
CA THR A 229 18.08 -1.37 -3.68
C THR A 229 18.08 -0.09 -2.83
N TRP A 230 18.03 -0.20 -1.51
CA TRP A 230 18.17 0.93 -0.60
C TRP A 230 19.57 1.52 -0.57
N ARG A 231 20.66 0.73 -0.64
CA ARG A 231 22.04 1.25 -0.74
C ARG A 231 22.25 2.03 -2.03
N VAL A 232 21.71 1.55 -3.15
CA VAL A 232 21.77 2.23 -4.46
C VAL A 232 20.89 3.49 -4.46
N ALA A 233 19.74 3.48 -3.79
CA ALA A 233 18.95 4.69 -3.58
C ALA A 233 19.71 5.69 -2.69
N HIS A 234 20.30 5.22 -1.58
CA HIS A 234 21.03 6.04 -0.63
C HIS A 234 22.31 6.65 -1.23
N THR A 235 22.99 5.99 -2.18
CA THR A 235 24.12 6.57 -2.93
C THR A 235 23.64 7.63 -3.94
N ARG A 236 22.50 7.44 -4.59
CA ARG A 236 21.89 8.45 -5.49
C ARG A 236 21.33 9.68 -4.76
N PHE A 237 20.92 9.52 -3.50
CA PHE A 237 20.45 10.61 -2.63
C PHE A 237 21.54 11.17 -1.68
N SER A 238 22.81 10.76 -1.82
CA SER A 238 23.91 11.12 -0.90
C SER A 238 24.49 12.53 -1.04
N TRP A 239 23.79 13.47 -1.68
CA TRP A 239 24.25 14.87 -1.90
C TRP A 239 24.51 15.70 -0.62
N ARG A 240 24.47 15.12 0.58
CA ARG A 240 24.73 15.80 1.87
C ARG A 240 25.94 15.26 2.63
N ARG A 241 27.08 15.04 1.97
CA ARG A 241 28.39 15.03 2.66
C ARG A 241 29.42 15.75 1.81
N ALA A 242 29.32 17.08 1.76
CA ALA A 242 30.50 17.89 1.47
C ALA A 242 31.42 17.85 2.71
N PRO A 243 32.73 17.59 2.55
CA PRO A 243 33.67 17.83 3.64
C PRO A 243 33.72 19.33 3.91
N CYS A 244 33.55 19.73 5.16
CA CYS A 244 34.01 21.03 5.62
C CYS A 244 35.54 21.01 5.52
N ASN A 245 36.07 21.67 4.51
CA ASN A 245 37.41 22.25 4.48
C ASN A 245 37.29 23.66 3.92
#